data_AF-A0A1G0JJY0-F1
#
_entry.id   AF-A0A1G0JJY0-F1
#
_cell.length_a   1.000
_cell.length_b   1.000
_cell.length_c   1.000
_cell.angle_alpha   90.00
_cell.angle_beta   90.00
_cell.angle_gamma   90.00
#
_symmetry.space_group_name_H-M   'P 1'
#
loop_
_entity.id
_entity.type
_entity.pdbx_description
1 polymer ?
#
loop_
_entity_poly.entity_id
_entity_poly.type
_entity_poly.pdbx_seq_one_letter_code
_entity_poly.pdbx_strand_id
1 'polypeptide(L)'
;MNSKVETAGSNRLDTIKIALSILIVASATTLFYLYSEHSLLLRVVGLLAAIVIAVLITLKTEKGRQLWIFVQDAQIEVRKVVWPTREETLQTTMIVILMVVVIAIFLWLLDMFLGWSIGQLLGRGG
;
A
#
# COMPACT_ATOMS: atom_id res chain seq x y z
N MET A 1 7.35 31.24 7.97
CA MET A 1 6.34 32.07 7.27
C MET A 1 5.49 31.15 6.40
N ASN A 2 4.18 31.17 6.65
CA ASN A 2 3.08 30.58 5.88
C ASN A 2 3.09 29.07 5.60
N SER A 3 2.68 28.31 6.62
CA SER A 3 1.71 27.22 6.42
C SER A 3 0.35 27.82 6.02
N LYS A 4 0.31 28.54 4.90
CA LYS A 4 -0.93 28.76 4.18
C LYS A 4 -1.28 27.37 3.65
N VAL A 5 -1.93 26.61 4.52
CA VAL A 5 -2.87 25.59 4.10
C VAL A 5 -3.75 26.37 3.14
N GLU A 6 -3.47 26.24 1.85
CA GLU A 6 -4.32 26.71 0.79
C GLU A 6 -5.58 25.84 0.87
N THR A 7 -6.41 26.13 1.87
CA THR A 7 -7.86 26.10 1.74
C THR A 7 -8.28 27.18 0.73
N ALA A 8 -7.69 27.15 -0.46
CA ALA A 8 -8.10 27.94 -1.60
C ALA A 8 -9.36 27.25 -2.14
N GLY A 9 -10.52 27.73 -1.71
CA GLY A 9 -11.80 27.34 -2.27
C GLY A 9 -12.21 25.90 -1.96
N SER A 10 -12.34 25.54 -0.68
CA SER A 10 -13.24 24.43 -0.31
C SER A 10 -14.65 24.82 -0.76
N ASN A 11 -14.99 24.49 -2.00
CA ASN A 11 -16.33 24.65 -2.53
C ASN A 11 -17.24 23.90 -1.55
N ARG A 12 -18.05 24.61 -0.76
CA ARG A 12 -18.92 23.98 0.26
C ARG A 12 -19.75 22.86 -0.37
N LEU A 13 -20.12 23.04 -1.65
CA LEU A 13 -20.80 22.06 -2.48
C LEU A 13 -20.03 20.75 -2.64
N ASP A 14 -18.71 20.79 -2.76
CA ASP A 14 -17.88 19.60 -2.91
C ASP A 14 -17.70 18.86 -1.58
N THR A 15 -17.53 19.59 -0.48
CA THR A 15 -17.56 19.01 0.87
C THR A 15 -18.92 18.36 1.17
N ILE A 16 -20.02 18.99 0.76
CA ILE A 16 -21.37 18.44 0.89
C ILE A 16 -21.54 17.18 0.04
N LYS A 17 -21.07 17.15 -1.22
CA LYS A 17 -21.13 15.94 -2.06
C LYS A 17 -20.35 14.77 -1.46
N ILE A 18 -19.18 15.02 -0.88
CA ILE A 18 -18.38 14.00 -0.20
C ILE A 18 -19.09 13.51 1.07
N ALA A 19 -19.62 14.41 1.89
CA ALA A 19 -20.39 14.03 3.07
C ALA A 19 -21.65 13.21 2.69
N LEU A 20 -22.32 13.59 1.60
CA LEU A 20 -23.46 12.87 1.05
C LEU A 20 -23.08 11.46 0.57
N SER A 21 -21.95 11.30 -0.14
CA SER A 21 -21.52 9.98 -0.61
C SER A 21 -21.18 9.04 0.56
N ILE A 22 -20.56 9.56 1.63
CA ILE A 22 -20.30 8.80 2.86
C ILE A 22 -21.62 8.39 3.54
N LEU A 23 -22.59 9.30 3.61
CA LEU A 23 -23.93 8.99 4.15
C LEU A 23 -24.66 7.94 3.33
N ILE A 24 -24.56 7.96 2.00
CA ILE A 24 -25.15 6.95 1.11
C ILE A 24 -24.53 5.58 1.39
N VAL A 25 -23.21 5.48 1.53
CA VAL A 25 -22.54 4.20 1.81
C VAL A 25 -22.87 3.70 3.22
N ALA A 26 -22.89 4.59 4.22
CA ALA A 26 -23.22 4.23 5.59
C ALA A 26 -24.68 3.74 5.72
N SER A 27 -25.62 4.44 5.07
CA SER A 27 -27.02 4.03 5.03
C SER A 27 -27.19 2.70 4.27
N ALA A 28 -26.59 2.54 3.09
CA ALA A 28 -26.63 1.29 2.33
C ALA A 28 -26.06 0.09 3.13
N THR A 29 -24.96 0.29 3.85
CA THR A 29 -24.37 -0.74 4.73
C THR A 29 -25.32 -1.08 5.88
N THR A 30 -25.96 -0.08 6.48
CA THR A 30 -26.90 -0.29 7.59
C THR A 30 -28.18 -1.00 7.13
N LEU A 31 -28.72 -0.64 5.96
CA LEU A 31 -29.85 -1.34 5.34
C LEU A 31 -29.51 -2.79 5.00
N PHE A 32 -28.29 -3.08 4.55
CA PHE A 32 -27.84 -4.45 4.27
C PHE A 32 -27.93 -5.37 5.51
N TYR A 33 -27.57 -4.84 6.69
CA TYR A 33 -27.64 -5.57 7.96
C TYR A 33 -29.08 -5.67 8.52
N LEU A 34 -29.87 -4.60 8.45
CA LEU A 34 -31.24 -4.57 9.01
C LEU A 34 -32.22 -5.45 8.24
N TYR A 35 -32.14 -5.51 6.91
CA TYR A 35 -33.09 -6.25 6.08
C TYR A 35 -32.77 -7.75 5.99
N SER A 36 -32.42 -8.38 7.13
CA SER A 36 -32.00 -9.79 7.28
C SER A 36 -32.98 -10.85 6.73
N GLU A 37 -34.22 -10.46 6.45
CA GLU A 37 -35.31 -11.34 6.03
C GLU A 37 -35.45 -11.47 4.49
N HIS A 38 -34.78 -10.64 3.68
CA HIS A 38 -34.90 -10.69 2.20
C HIS A 38 -33.80 -11.51 1.51
N SER A 39 -34.07 -11.97 0.28
CA SER A 39 -33.10 -12.67 -0.57
C SER A 39 -31.76 -11.93 -0.69
N LEU A 40 -30.66 -12.67 -0.54
CA LEU A 40 -29.27 -12.17 -0.58
C LEU A 40 -28.97 -11.38 -1.86
N LEU A 41 -29.56 -11.78 -2.99
CA LEU A 41 -29.32 -11.14 -4.31
C LEU A 41 -29.74 -9.66 -4.32
N LEU A 42 -30.92 -9.35 -3.78
CA LEU A 42 -31.43 -7.97 -3.79
C LEU A 42 -30.57 -7.04 -2.92
N ARG A 43 -30.02 -7.55 -1.82
CA ARG A 43 -29.18 -6.73 -0.92
C ARG A 43 -27.83 -6.43 -1.52
N VAL A 44 -27.17 -7.42 -2.11
CA VAL A 44 -25.85 -7.25 -2.73
C VAL A 44 -25.96 -6.31 -3.92
N VAL A 45 -26.98 -6.48 -4.76
CA VAL A 45 -27.25 -5.57 -5.90
C VAL A 45 -27.51 -4.14 -5.41
N GLY A 46 -28.31 -3.97 -4.36
CA GLY A 46 -28.58 -2.65 -3.76
C GLY A 46 -27.32 -1.98 -3.19
N LEU A 47 -26.47 -2.74 -2.49
CA LEU A 47 -25.20 -2.24 -1.95
C LEU A 47 -24.25 -1.83 -3.08
N LEU A 48 -24.09 -2.68 -4.10
CA LEU A 48 -23.24 -2.37 -5.24
C LEU A 48 -23.73 -1.13 -5.99
N ALA A 49 -25.04 -0.99 -6.20
CA ALA A 49 -25.62 0.19 -6.82
C ALA A 49 -25.34 1.47 -6.00
N ALA A 50 -25.50 1.40 -4.67
CA ALA A 50 -25.21 2.53 -3.78
C ALA A 50 -23.72 2.92 -3.80
N ILE A 51 -22.82 1.93 -3.82
CA ILE A 51 -21.37 2.15 -3.93
C ILE A 51 -21.05 2.82 -5.28
N VAL A 52 -21.61 2.32 -6.39
CA VAL A 52 -21.40 2.91 -7.72
C VAL A 52 -21.86 4.37 -7.74
N ILE A 53 -23.04 4.67 -7.18
CA ILE A 53 -23.55 6.05 -7.10
C ILE A 53 -22.63 6.93 -6.26
N ALA A 54 -22.18 6.46 -5.09
CA ALA A 54 -21.27 7.18 -4.23
C ALA A 54 -19.94 7.50 -4.94
N VAL A 55 -19.37 6.52 -5.64
CA VAL A 55 -18.15 6.69 -6.43
C VAL A 55 -18.36 7.72 -7.54
N LEU A 56 -19.47 7.65 -8.29
CA LEU A 56 -19.77 8.61 -9.35
C LEU A 56 -19.88 10.05 -8.81
N ILE A 57 -20.50 10.24 -7.64
CA ILE A 57 -20.59 11.55 -6.97
C ILE A 57 -19.19 12.06 -6.60
N THR A 58 -18.35 11.21 -6.01
CA THR A 58 -16.98 11.57 -5.61
C THR A 58 -16.09 11.89 -6.81
N LEU A 59 -16.20 11.14 -7.91
CA LEU A 59 -15.42 11.41 -9.14
C LEU A 59 -15.79 12.74 -9.80
N LYS A 60 -17.03 13.22 -9.67
CA LYS A 60 -17.46 14.55 -10.16
C LYS A 60 -17.06 15.73 -9.26
N THR A 61 -16.31 15.48 -8.19
CA THR A 61 -15.83 16.52 -7.26
C THR A 61 -14.46 17.03 -7.71
N GLU A 62 -14.09 18.27 -7.35
CA GLU A 62 -12.78 18.85 -7.72
C GLU A 62 -11.60 17.94 -7.30
N LYS A 63 -11.69 17.33 -6.11
CA LYS A 63 -10.70 16.34 -5.66
C LYS A 63 -10.64 15.09 -6.54
N GLY A 64 -11.78 14.63 -7.07
CA GLY A 64 -11.84 13.51 -8.01
C GLY A 64 -11.14 13.81 -9.33
N ARG A 65 -11.32 15.03 -9.85
CA ARG A 65 -10.62 15.52 -11.05
C ARG A 65 -9.11 15.63 -10.83
N GLN A 66 -8.68 16.13 -9.68
CA GLN A 66 -7.26 16.21 -9.33
C GLN A 66 -6.60 14.82 -9.23
N LEU A 67 -7.29 13.85 -8.63
CA LEU A 67 -6.83 12.45 -8.62
C LEU A 67 -6.70 11.86 -10.02
N TRP A 68 -7.64 12.18 -10.91
CA TRP A 68 -7.58 11.73 -12.31
C TRP A 68 -6.36 12.28 -13.05
N ILE A 69 -6.10 13.59 -12.88
CA ILE A 69 -4.90 14.24 -13.44
C ILE A 69 -3.63 13.63 -12.84
N PHE A 70 -3.60 13.41 -11.52
CA PHE A 70 -2.46 12.76 -10.85
C PHE A 70 -2.17 11.36 -11.41
N VAL A 71 -3.20 10.56 -11.70
CA VAL A 71 -3.02 9.23 -12.32
C VAL A 71 -2.45 9.35 -13.73
N GLN A 72 -2.90 10.34 -14.51
CA GLN A 72 -2.35 10.61 -15.84
C GLN A 72 -0.87 11.03 -15.77
N ASP A 73 -0.54 11.94 -14.86
CA ASP A 73 0.83 12.40 -14.63
C ASP A 73 1.74 11.27 -14.12
N ALA A 74 1.24 10.43 -13.21
CA ALA A 74 1.96 9.27 -12.70
C ALA A 74 2.27 8.26 -13.82
N GLN A 75 1.35 8.04 -14.77
CA GLN A 75 1.64 7.19 -15.94
C GLN A 75 2.72 7.79 -16.84
N ILE A 76 2.74 9.12 -17.00
CA ILE A 76 3.79 9.80 -17.76
C ILE A 76 5.14 9.64 -17.06
N GLU A 77 5.19 9.76 -15.73
CA GLU A 77 6.43 9.64 -14.95
C GLU A 77 6.96 8.20 -14.91
N VAL A 78 6.07 7.21 -14.79
CA VAL A 78 6.44 5.78 -14.86
C VAL A 78 7.09 5.44 -16.20
N ARG A 79 6.70 6.11 -17.29
CA ARG A 79 7.35 5.93 -18.60
C ARG A 79 8.75 6.53 -18.67
N LYS A 80 9.08 7.49 -17.79
CA LYS A 80 10.44 8.04 -17.66
C LYS A 80 11.35 7.18 -16.79
N VAL A 81 10.79 6.24 -16.04
CA VAL A 81 11.59 5.29 -15.26
C VAL A 81 12.33 4.38 -16.22
N VAL A 82 13.63 4.61 -16.32
CA VAL A 82 14.54 3.69 -17.00
C VAL A 82 14.72 2.49 -16.08
N TRP A 83 14.03 1.40 -16.42
CA TRP A 83 14.21 0.14 -15.70
C TRP A 83 15.62 -0.39 -15.98
N PRO A 84 16.33 -0.84 -14.94
CA PRO A 84 17.68 -1.36 -15.11
C PRO A 84 17.64 -2.55 -16.06
N THR A 85 18.69 -2.68 -16.85
CA THR A 85 18.85 -3.83 -17.73
C THR A 85 19.04 -5.11 -16.90
N ARG A 86 18.77 -6.27 -17.51
CA ARG A 86 18.98 -7.57 -16.84
C ARG A 86 20.43 -7.74 -16.38
N GLU A 87 21.37 -7.18 -17.13
CA GLU A 87 22.80 -7.27 -16.83
C GLU A 87 23.16 -6.45 -15.58
N GLU A 88 22.69 -5.21 -15.46
CA GLU A 88 22.90 -4.36 -14.27
C GLU A 88 22.26 -5.00 -13.03
N THR A 89 21.04 -5.54 -13.17
CA THR A 89 20.32 -6.21 -12.09
C THR A 89 21.08 -7.44 -11.59
N LEU A 90 21.61 -8.25 -12.52
CA LEU A 90 22.41 -9.42 -12.18
C LEU A 90 23.75 -9.04 -11.54
N GLN A 91 24.41 -7.97 -12.02
CA GLN A 91 25.65 -7.49 -11.44
C GLN A 91 25.46 -7.06 -9.98
N THR A 92 24.44 -6.25 -9.69
CA THR A 92 24.15 -5.83 -8.31
C THR A 92 23.77 -7.02 -7.44
N THR A 93 22.97 -7.95 -7.96
CA THR A 93 22.58 -9.16 -7.20
C THR A 93 23.79 -10.05 -6.90
N MET A 94 24.70 -10.24 -7.85
CA MET A 94 25.93 -11.02 -7.67
C MET A 94 26.83 -10.43 -6.58
N ILE A 95 26.96 -9.09 -6.55
CA ILE A 95 27.73 -8.38 -5.51
C ILE A 95 27.10 -8.63 -4.13
N VAL A 96 25.77 -8.53 -4.01
CA VAL A 96 25.06 -8.80 -2.75
C VAL A 96 25.25 -10.26 -2.32
N ILE A 97 25.12 -11.22 -3.24
CA ILE A 97 25.35 -12.65 -2.95
C ILE A 97 26.78 -12.87 -2.45
N LEU A 98 27.78 -12.31 -3.12
CA LEU A 98 29.18 -12.41 -2.70
C LEU A 98 29.38 -11.87 -1.29
N MET A 99 28.82 -10.70 -0.99
CA MET A 99 28.90 -10.10 0.35
C MET A 99 28.25 -10.98 1.42
N VAL A 100 27.07 -11.53 1.14
CA VAL A 100 26.37 -12.45 2.05
C VAL A 100 27.18 -13.72 2.29
N VAL A 101 27.78 -14.30 1.25
CA VAL A 101 28.64 -15.50 1.38
C VAL A 101 29.86 -15.22 2.24
N VAL A 102 30.53 -14.09 2.05
CA VAL A 102 31.70 -13.70 2.86
C VAL A 102 31.33 -13.58 4.34
N ILE A 103 30.22 -12.89 4.64
CA ILE A 103 29.74 -12.73 6.02
C ILE A 103 29.32 -14.09 6.61
N ALA A 104 28.63 -14.93 5.83
CA ALA A 104 28.21 -16.26 6.27
C ALA A 104 29.40 -17.15 6.64
N ILE A 105 30.46 -17.15 5.82
CA ILE A 105 31.70 -17.90 6.11
C ILE A 105 32.38 -17.34 7.36
N PHE A 106 32.47 -16.02 7.50
CA PHE A 106 33.08 -15.39 8.67
C PHE A 106 32.34 -15.75 9.97
N LEU A 107 31.01 -15.66 9.98
CA LEU A 107 30.19 -16.03 11.13
C LEU A 107 30.31 -17.52 11.43
N TRP A 108 30.25 -18.39 10.41
CA TRP A 108 30.42 -19.82 10.58
C TRP A 108 31.76 -20.20 11.22
N LEU A 109 32.86 -19.55 10.80
CA LEU A 109 34.17 -19.74 11.41
C LEU A 109 34.20 -19.27 12.87
N LEU A 110 33.58 -18.13 13.16
CA LEU A 110 33.49 -17.59 14.50
C LEU A 110 32.67 -18.50 15.42
N ASP A 111 31.55 -19.04 14.94
CA ASP A 111 30.72 -20.01 15.69
C ASP A 111 31.51 -21.29 16.01
N MET A 112 32.26 -21.82 15.04
CA MET A 112 33.12 -22.99 15.25
C MET A 112 34.24 -22.70 16.26
N PHE A 113 34.86 -21.53 16.17
CA PHE A 113 35.92 -21.10 17.08
C PHE A 113 35.39 -20.89 18.51
N LEU A 114 34.24 -20.23 18.67
CA LEU A 114 33.60 -20.05 19.96
C LEU A 114 33.14 -21.38 20.55
N GLY A 115 32.54 -22.26 19.75
CA GLY A 115 32.12 -23.60 20.19
C GLY A 115 33.30 -24.44 20.68
N TRP A 116 34.42 -24.44 19.94
CA TRP A 116 35.65 -25.11 20.37
C TRP A 116 36.20 -24.50 21.68
N SER A 117 36.28 -23.17 21.76
CA SER A 117 36.81 -22.46 22.93
C SER A 117 35.98 -22.75 24.19
N ILE A 118 34.65 -22.70 24.06
CA ILE A 118 33.71 -22.99 25.13
C ILE A 118 33.79 -24.47 25.55
N GLY A 119 33.95 -25.40 24.60
CA GLY A 119 34.12 -26.83 24.87
C GLY A 119 35.36 -27.14 25.71
N GLN A 120 36.47 -26.47 25.41
CA GLN A 120 37.72 -26.59 26.21
C GLN A 120 37.54 -26.02 27.62
N LEU A 121 36.87 -24.87 27.76
CA LEU A 121 36.65 -24.23 29.06
C LEU A 121 35.67 -24.98 29.96
N LEU A 122 34.65 -25.62 29.40
CA LEU A 122 33.67 -26.42 30.14
C LEU A 122 34.14 -27.86 30.43
N GLY A 123 35.39 -28.21 30.09
CA GLY A 123 35.98 -29.52 30.40
C GLY A 123 35.30 -30.67 29.67
N ARG A 124 34.56 -30.40 28.59
CA ARG A 124 33.87 -31.41 27.77
C ARG A 124 34.71 -31.75 26.54
N GLY A 125 36.01 -31.92 26.74
CA GLY A 125 37.01 -32.25 25.73
C GLY A 125 37.50 -33.69 25.90
N GLY A 126 36.67 -34.64 25.47
CA GLY A 126 37.02 -35.97 25.02
C GLY A 126 36.31 -36.20 23.70
#